data_AF-A0A4R4LJR8-F1
#
_entry.id   AF-A0A4R4LJR8-F1
#
_cell.length_a   1.000
_cell.length_b   1.000
_cell.length_c   1.000
_cell.angle_alpha   90.00
_cell.angle_beta   90.00
_cell.angle_gamma   90.00
#
_symmetry.space_group_name_H-M   'P 1'
#
loop_
_entity.id
_entity.type
_entity.pdbx_description
1 polymer ?
#
loop_
_entity_poly.entity_id
_entity_poly.type
_entity_poly.pdbx_seq_one_letter_code
_entity_poly.pdbx_strand_id
1 'polypeptide(L)'
;MTTAYFDELAGRLRDSGVPEDEVTETVDDLAAYVAESGADPGDEFGTPEELAARLVSSEDDRVAFKRPDAAIPGPDVPSPSTDAALRKSPRMPAGRVFASRRFYVFVSCYFGFWIAVCVAWVAFAPAESRSRFLIGSLVGLVTAAVVAGLTIWRGARRSG
;
A
#
# COMPACT_ATOMS: atom_id res chain seq x y z
N MET A 1 -3.07 -2.05 23.14
CA MET A 1 -4.16 -1.07 22.90
C MET A 1 -4.45 -0.96 21.42
N THR A 2 -3.42 -0.77 20.58
CA THR A 2 -3.51 -0.76 19.10
C THR A 2 -4.28 -1.95 18.50
N THR A 3 -3.98 -3.20 18.87
CA THR A 3 -4.68 -4.38 18.33
C THR A 3 -6.18 -4.38 18.63
N ALA A 4 -6.58 -4.04 19.87
CA ALA A 4 -7.99 -4.00 20.25
C ALA A 4 -8.77 -2.90 19.51
N TYR A 5 -8.13 -1.75 19.25
CA TYR A 5 -8.70 -0.67 18.45
C TYR A 5 -9.00 -1.14 17.01
N PHE A 6 -8.03 -1.81 16.39
CA PHE A 6 -8.16 -2.32 15.03
C PHE A 6 -9.14 -3.48 14.90
N ASP A 7 -9.23 -4.36 15.90
CA ASP A 7 -10.24 -5.42 15.96
C ASP A 7 -11.66 -4.83 16.00
N GLU A 8 -11.87 -3.77 16.77
CA GLU A 8 -13.14 -3.07 16.90
C GLU A 8 -13.50 -2.30 15.61
N LEU A 9 -12.52 -1.65 14.98
CA LEU A 9 -12.66 -1.00 13.68
C LEU A 9 -13.07 -2.03 12.59
N ALA A 10 -12.38 -3.16 12.54
CA ALA A 10 -12.67 -4.24 11.59
C ALA A 10 -14.08 -4.79 11.79
N GLY A 11 -14.53 -4.95 13.04
CA GLY A 11 -15.91 -5.33 13.37
C GLY A 11 -16.92 -4.36 12.76
N ARG A 12 -16.76 -3.06 13.02
CA ARG A 12 -17.69 -2.03 12.52
C ARG A 12 -17.72 -1.90 10.99
N LEU A 13 -16.58 -2.06 10.32
CA LEU A 13 -16.53 -2.01 8.86
C LEU A 13 -17.28 -3.21 8.23
N ARG A 14 -17.13 -4.41 8.80
CA ARG A 14 -17.91 -5.58 8.38
C ARG A 14 -19.41 -5.41 8.63
N ASP A 15 -19.78 -4.86 9.79
CA ASP A 15 -21.19 -4.56 10.12
C ASP A 15 -21.79 -3.52 9.16
N SER A 16 -20.94 -2.64 8.61
CA SER A 16 -21.32 -1.65 7.60
C SER A 16 -21.38 -2.22 6.17
N GLY A 17 -21.08 -3.51 5.99
CA GLY A 17 -21.17 -4.21 4.71
C GLY A 17 -19.91 -4.12 3.83
N VAL A 18 -18.78 -3.65 4.37
CA VAL A 18 -17.51 -3.60 3.64
C VAL A 18 -16.99 -5.04 3.42
N PRO A 19 -16.51 -5.39 2.20
CA PRO A 19 -15.90 -6.69 1.91
C PRO A 19 -14.74 -7.01 2.86
N GLU A 20 -14.64 -8.27 3.28
CA GLU A 20 -13.63 -8.69 4.27
C GLU A 20 -12.20 -8.40 3.80
N ASP A 21 -11.90 -8.68 2.53
CA ASP A 21 -10.59 -8.44 1.94
C ASP A 21 -10.19 -6.95 2.04
N GLU A 22 -11.15 -6.04 1.83
CA GLU A 22 -10.95 -4.59 1.90
C GLU A 22 -10.81 -4.10 3.35
N VAL A 23 -11.56 -4.71 4.28
CA VAL A 23 -11.40 -4.45 5.72
C VAL A 23 -10.00 -4.84 6.19
N THR A 24 -9.54 -6.04 5.81
CA THR A 24 -8.23 -6.56 6.19
C THR A 24 -7.11 -5.69 5.61
N GLU A 25 -7.18 -5.34 4.32
CA GLU A 25 -6.21 -4.45 3.67
C GLU A 25 -6.16 -3.06 4.34
N THR A 26 -7.33 -2.47 4.60
CA THR A 26 -7.41 -1.14 5.24
C THR A 26 -6.85 -1.15 6.66
N VAL A 27 -7.17 -2.19 7.44
CA VAL A 27 -6.67 -2.33 8.82
C VAL A 27 -5.16 -2.55 8.85
N ASP A 28 -4.63 -3.37 7.95
CA ASP A 28 -3.20 -3.63 7.83
C ASP A 28 -2.43 -2.35 7.47
N ASP A 29 -2.94 -1.57 6.52
CA ASP A 29 -2.34 -0.28 6.13
C ASP A 29 -2.31 0.73 7.30
N LEU A 30 -3.42 0.84 8.05
CA LEU A 30 -3.50 1.71 9.21
C LEU A 30 -2.61 1.23 10.36
N ALA A 31 -2.54 -0.08 10.60
CA ALA A 31 -1.67 -0.66 11.61
C ALA A 31 -0.19 -0.46 11.27
N ALA A 32 0.17 -0.58 9.99
CA ALA A 32 1.51 -0.28 9.50
C ALA A 32 1.87 1.20 9.70
N TYR A 33 0.96 2.12 9.38
CA TYR A 33 1.16 3.55 9.62
C TYR A 33 1.41 3.86 11.10
N VAL A 34 0.61 3.29 12.00
CA VAL A 34 0.78 3.49 13.44
C VAL A 34 2.10 2.91 13.94
N ALA A 35 2.51 1.75 13.42
CA ALA A 35 3.79 1.16 13.78
C ALA A 35 4.98 2.03 13.31
N GLU A 36 4.83 2.75 12.19
CA GLU A 36 5.83 3.68 11.67
C GLU A 36 5.83 5.03 12.41
N SER A 37 4.66 5.60 12.71
CA SER A 37 4.53 6.88 13.40
C SER A 37 4.80 6.79 14.90
N GLY A 38 4.56 5.62 15.50
CA GLY A 38 4.67 5.38 16.94
C GLY A 38 3.62 6.11 17.78
N ALA A 39 2.59 6.69 17.14
CA ALA A 39 1.51 7.42 17.79
C ALA A 39 0.40 6.49 18.29
N ASP A 40 -0.41 6.94 19.25
CA ASP A 40 -1.60 6.18 19.66
C ASP A 40 -2.72 6.34 18.61
N PRO A 41 -3.38 5.25 18.17
CA PRO A 41 -4.45 5.33 17.17
C PRO A 41 -5.62 6.21 17.59
N GLY A 42 -5.93 6.25 18.90
CA GLY A 42 -7.03 7.06 19.42
C GLY A 42 -6.75 8.55 19.30
N ASP A 43 -5.50 8.95 19.51
CA ASP A 43 -5.06 10.35 19.38
C ASP A 43 -4.99 10.79 17.91
N GLU A 44 -4.57 9.90 17.00
CA GLU A 44 -4.42 10.21 15.57
C GLU A 44 -5.73 10.17 14.79
N PHE A 45 -6.57 9.15 15.04
CA PHE A 45 -7.73 8.88 14.20
C PHE A 45 -9.08 9.13 14.88
N GLY A 46 -9.08 9.33 16.19
CA GLY A 46 -10.28 9.40 17.02
C GLY A 46 -10.81 8.01 17.38
N THR A 47 -12.09 7.91 17.71
CA THR A 47 -12.68 6.62 18.10
C THR A 47 -12.84 5.67 16.89
N PRO A 48 -12.83 4.34 17.09
CA PRO A 48 -12.99 3.40 15.97
C PRO A 48 -14.36 3.52 15.27
N GLU A 49 -15.38 4.03 15.98
CA GLU A 49 -16.71 4.30 15.42
C GLU A 49 -16.70 5.48 14.45
N GLU A 50 -16.12 6.60 14.86
CA GLU A 50 -16.00 7.80 14.02
C GLU A 50 -15.14 7.54 12.78
N LEU A 51 -14.08 6.73 12.94
CA LEU A 51 -13.23 6.35 11.84
C LEU A 51 -13.96 5.43 10.86
N ALA A 52 -14.70 4.42 11.34
CA ALA A 52 -15.50 3.54 10.50
C ALA A 52 -16.53 4.32 9.66
N ALA A 53 -17.29 5.22 10.29
CA ALA A 53 -18.29 6.03 9.60
C ALA A 53 -17.67 6.91 8.51
N ARG A 54 -16.48 7.47 8.77
CA ARG A 54 -15.73 8.30 7.82
C ARG A 54 -15.23 7.48 6.63
N LEU A 55 -14.72 6.27 6.87
CA LEU A 55 -14.25 5.37 5.82
C LEU A 55 -15.41 4.94 4.92
N VAL A 56 -16.55 4.54 5.49
CA VAL A 56 -17.75 4.14 4.73
C VAL A 56 -18.29 5.31 3.89
N SER A 57 -18.36 6.51 4.45
CA SER A 57 -18.76 7.72 3.70
C SER A 57 -17.81 8.00 2.53
N SER A 58 -16.50 7.86 2.75
CA SER A 58 -15.51 8.06 1.69
C SER A 58 -15.54 6.99 0.59
N GLU A 59 -15.93 5.76 0.94
CA GLU A 59 -16.13 4.67 0.00
C GLU A 59 -17.32 4.96 -0.92
N ASP A 60 -18.42 5.42 -0.34
CA ASP A 60 -19.65 5.76 -1.06
C ASP A 60 -19.42 6.91 -2.06
N ASP A 61 -18.62 7.92 -1.68
CA ASP A 61 -18.18 8.98 -2.59
C ASP A 61 -17.31 8.46 -3.75
N ARG A 62 -16.43 7.49 -3.51
CA ARG A 62 -15.63 6.84 -4.57
C ARG A 62 -16.50 6.03 -5.53
N VAL A 63 -17.54 5.37 -5.02
CA VAL A 63 -18.52 4.62 -5.82
C VAL A 63 -19.42 5.59 -6.60
N ALA A 64 -19.84 6.70 -5.98
CA ALA A 64 -20.65 7.74 -6.60
C ALA A 64 -19.91 8.42 -7.76
N PHE A 65 -18.62 8.74 -7.59
CA PHE A 65 -17.79 9.27 -8.68
C PHE A 65 -17.63 8.27 -9.84
N LYS A 66 -17.75 6.96 -9.56
CA LYS A 66 -17.72 5.88 -10.56
C LYS A 66 -19.04 5.70 -11.33
N ARG A 67 -20.13 6.39 -10.93
CA ARG A 67 -21.45 6.42 -11.59
C ARG A 67 -21.88 7.86 -11.92
N PRO A 68 -21.38 8.47 -13.02
CA PRO A 68 -21.89 9.76 -13.47
C PRO A 68 -23.36 9.71 -13.99
N ASP A 69 -24.00 8.54 -14.09
CA ASP A 69 -25.37 8.39 -14.59
C ASP A 69 -26.45 8.28 -13.49
N ALA A 70 -26.08 8.24 -12.20
CA ALA A 70 -27.06 8.09 -11.11
C ALA A 70 -27.65 9.43 -10.63
N ALA A 71 -27.14 10.58 -11.10
CA ALA A 71 -27.41 11.86 -10.49
C ALA A 71 -27.81 12.97 -11.48
N ILE A 72 -28.71 12.71 -12.44
CA ILE A 72 -29.70 13.70 -12.91
C ILE A 72 -30.97 12.95 -13.34
N PRO A 73 -32.10 13.03 -12.60
CA PRO A 73 -33.39 12.69 -13.19
C PRO A 73 -33.79 13.86 -14.11
N GLY A 74 -33.52 13.72 -15.41
CA GLY A 74 -34.16 14.54 -16.43
C GLY A 74 -35.60 14.05 -16.63
N PRO A 75 -36.61 14.93 -16.69
CA PRO A 75 -37.96 14.53 -17.03
C PRO A 75 -37.99 14.01 -18.49
N ASP A 76 -38.45 12.76 -18.64
CA ASP A 76 -39.04 12.16 -19.84
C ASP A 76 -38.18 12.08 -21.12
N VAL A 77 -37.42 10.97 -21.27
CA VAL A 77 -36.97 10.51 -22.59
C VAL A 77 -37.21 9.00 -22.75
N PRO A 78 -37.91 8.52 -23.81
CA PRO A 78 -38.16 7.11 -24.05
C PRO A 78 -36.88 6.34 -24.42
N SER A 79 -36.60 5.26 -23.68
CA SER A 79 -35.41 4.41 -23.80
C SER A 79 -35.43 3.55 -25.08
N PRO A 80 -34.40 3.63 -25.96
CA PRO A 80 -34.21 2.67 -27.03
C PRO A 80 -33.31 1.51 -26.56
N SER A 81 -33.91 0.31 -26.48
CA SER A 81 -33.32 -1.05 -26.46
C SER A 81 -31.88 -1.24 -25.94
N THR A 82 -31.79 -1.89 -24.79
CA THR A 82 -30.62 -2.29 -23.99
C THR A 82 -29.65 -3.28 -24.67
N ASP A 83 -29.91 -3.74 -25.89
CA ASP A 83 -29.12 -4.81 -26.53
C ASP A 83 -27.88 -4.30 -27.29
N ALA A 84 -27.83 -3.02 -27.64
CA ALA A 84 -26.69 -2.42 -28.35
C ALA A 84 -25.52 -2.05 -27.43
N ALA A 85 -25.77 -1.80 -26.14
CA ALA A 85 -24.77 -1.34 -25.19
C ALA A 85 -23.85 -2.45 -24.66
N LEU A 86 -24.23 -3.73 -24.82
CA LEU A 86 -23.49 -4.87 -24.27
C LEU A 86 -22.26 -5.31 -25.08
N ARG A 87 -22.03 -4.77 -26.28
CA ARG A 87 -20.99 -5.30 -27.21
C ARG A 87 -19.64 -4.58 -27.21
N LYS A 88 -19.36 -3.63 -26.33
CA LYS A 88 -18.00 -3.07 -26.25
C LYS A 88 -17.67 -2.52 -24.87
N SER A 89 -17.42 -3.40 -23.89
CA SER A 89 -16.62 -3.02 -22.73
C SER A 89 -15.15 -3.23 -23.08
N PRO A 90 -14.35 -2.16 -23.27
CA PRO A 90 -12.90 -2.30 -23.36
C PRO A 90 -12.40 -2.93 -22.04
N ARG A 91 -11.59 -3.98 -22.11
CA ARG A 91 -10.94 -4.56 -20.94
C ARG A 91 -10.24 -3.44 -20.17
N MET A 92 -10.61 -3.21 -18.92
CA MET A 92 -9.90 -2.25 -18.06
C MET A 92 -8.42 -2.66 -17.99
N PRO A 93 -7.48 -1.72 -18.15
CA PRO A 93 -6.06 -2.01 -18.09
C PRO A 93 -5.71 -2.45 -16.67
N ALA A 94 -5.09 -3.62 -16.55
CA ALA A 94 -4.62 -4.20 -15.30
C ALA A 94 -3.85 -3.16 -14.47
N GLY A 95 -4.16 -3.10 -13.17
CA GLY A 95 -3.60 -2.16 -12.21
C GLY A 95 -2.08 -2.08 -12.32
N ARG A 96 -1.59 -1.01 -12.93
CA ARG A 96 -0.15 -0.76 -13.02
C ARG A 96 0.27 -0.20 -11.68
N VAL A 97 1.04 -1.00 -10.93
CA VAL A 97 1.75 -0.57 -9.73
C VAL A 97 2.48 0.73 -10.07
N PHE A 98 1.99 1.85 -9.51
CA PHE A 98 2.39 3.20 -9.88
C PHE A 98 3.70 3.60 -9.19
N ALA A 99 4.71 2.75 -9.25
CA ALA A 99 6.03 3.07 -8.72
C ALA A 99 6.80 3.88 -9.79
N SER A 100 6.76 5.21 -9.65
CA SER A 100 7.51 6.14 -10.50
C SER A 100 8.97 5.68 -10.62
N ARG A 101 9.51 5.67 -11.83
CA ARG A 101 10.91 5.26 -12.11
C ARG A 101 11.92 6.00 -11.22
N ARG A 102 11.58 7.22 -10.76
CA ARG A 102 12.36 8.03 -9.84
C ARG A 102 12.40 7.46 -8.41
N PHE A 103 11.34 6.81 -7.96
CA PHE A 103 11.29 6.12 -6.68
C PHE A 103 12.31 4.99 -6.61
N TYR A 104 12.41 4.16 -7.65
CA TYR A 104 13.42 3.11 -7.71
C TYR A 104 14.86 3.64 -7.76
N VAL A 105 15.09 4.76 -8.45
CA VAL A 105 16.41 5.42 -8.47
C VAL A 105 16.75 5.96 -7.09
N PHE A 106 15.79 6.58 -6.41
CA PHE A 106 15.96 7.08 -5.05
C PHE A 106 16.28 5.95 -4.06
N VAL A 107 15.48 4.88 -4.08
CA VAL A 107 15.70 3.67 -3.27
C VAL A 107 17.08 3.08 -3.56
N SER A 108 17.47 2.95 -4.83
CA SER A 108 18.80 2.42 -5.21
C SER A 108 19.94 3.32 -4.73
N CYS A 109 19.83 4.64 -4.85
CA CYS A 109 20.82 5.59 -4.35
C CYS A 109 20.92 5.54 -2.82
N TYR A 110 19.79 5.44 -2.12
CA TYR A 110 19.74 5.36 -0.66
C TYR A 110 20.45 4.09 -0.14
N PHE A 111 20.15 2.92 -0.73
CA PHE A 111 20.85 1.69 -0.38
C PHE A 111 22.33 1.74 -0.77
N GLY A 112 22.67 2.32 -1.93
CA GLY A 112 24.06 2.51 -2.34
C GLY A 112 24.86 3.39 -1.38
N PHE A 113 24.26 4.47 -0.88
CA PHE A 113 24.85 5.33 0.13
C PHE A 113 25.13 4.56 1.43
N TRP A 114 24.14 3.80 1.93
CA TRP A 114 24.32 2.97 3.11
C TRP A 114 25.41 1.91 2.94
N ILE A 115 25.50 1.27 1.77
CA ILE A 115 26.59 0.34 1.45
C ILE A 115 27.95 1.05 1.52
N ALA A 116 28.05 2.25 0.94
CA ALA A 116 29.29 3.02 0.96
C ALA A 116 29.71 3.41 2.39
N VAL A 117 28.75 3.80 3.23
CA VAL A 117 28.97 4.09 4.65
C VAL A 117 29.43 2.82 5.39
N CYS A 118 28.80 1.68 5.16
CA CYS A 118 29.22 0.40 5.76
C CYS A 118 30.63 0.00 5.33
N VAL A 119 30.96 0.13 4.04
CA VAL A 119 32.30 -0.19 3.51
C VAL A 119 33.34 0.77 4.07
N ALA A 120 33.06 2.07 4.11
CA ALA A 120 33.94 3.07 4.69
C ALA A 120 34.17 2.80 6.18
N TRP A 121 33.10 2.49 6.93
CA TRP A 121 33.21 2.10 8.33
C TRP A 121 34.09 0.86 8.51
N VAL A 122 33.93 -0.18 7.68
CA VAL A 122 34.78 -1.39 7.73
C VAL A 122 36.24 -1.08 7.38
N ALA A 123 36.48 -0.21 6.39
CA ALA A 123 37.83 0.16 5.95
C ALA A 123 38.56 1.03 7.00
N PHE A 124 37.84 1.91 7.68
CA PHE A 124 38.40 2.87 8.63
C PHE A 124 38.26 2.47 10.11
N ALA A 125 37.49 1.43 10.45
CA ALA A 125 37.31 1.02 11.84
C ALA A 125 38.57 0.33 12.43
N PRO A 126 39.01 0.74 13.64
CA PRO A 126 40.13 0.13 14.35
C PRO A 126 39.89 -1.35 14.67
N ALA A 127 40.97 -2.14 14.65
CA ALA A 127 40.94 -3.60 14.60
C ALA A 127 40.31 -4.30 15.82
N GLU A 128 40.10 -3.59 16.93
CA GLU A 128 39.55 -4.15 18.18
C GLU A 128 38.05 -4.48 18.09
N SER A 129 37.29 -3.85 17.19
CA SER A 129 35.83 -4.04 17.05
C SER A 129 35.45 -4.99 15.90
N ARG A 130 36.43 -5.69 15.31
CA ARG A 130 36.28 -6.37 14.01
C ARG A 130 35.84 -7.83 14.18
N SER A 131 34.64 -8.04 14.72
CA SER A 131 33.97 -9.34 14.69
C SER A 131 33.60 -9.69 13.24
N ARG A 132 34.50 -10.38 12.53
CA ARG A 132 34.37 -10.79 11.12
C ARG A 132 33.02 -11.45 10.78
N PHE A 133 32.35 -12.01 11.79
CA PHE A 133 31.03 -12.64 11.69
C PHE A 133 29.88 -11.62 11.54
N LEU A 134 29.91 -10.50 12.27
CA LEU A 134 28.89 -9.44 12.17
C LEU A 134 29.02 -8.67 10.85
N ILE A 135 30.25 -8.49 10.38
CA ILE A 135 30.54 -7.85 9.08
C ILE A 135 30.01 -8.71 7.93
N GLY A 136 30.22 -10.04 7.99
CA GLY A 136 29.69 -10.97 6.98
C GLY A 136 28.16 -11.03 6.96
N SER A 137 27.52 -10.98 8.13
CA SER A 137 26.06 -10.97 8.26
C SER A 137 25.41 -9.73 7.63
N LEU A 138 25.96 -8.54 7.92
CA LEU A 138 25.46 -7.28 7.37
C LEU A 138 25.59 -7.22 5.85
N VAL A 139 26.73 -7.65 5.30
CA VAL A 139 26.95 -7.68 3.85
C VAL A 139 26.04 -8.72 3.18
N GLY A 140 25.86 -9.88 3.82
CA GLY A 140 24.97 -10.94 3.33
C GLY A 140 23.52 -10.48 3.24
N LEU A 141 23.02 -9.79 4.29
CA LEU A 141 21.65 -9.28 4.32
C LEU A 141 21.41 -8.21 3.25
N VAL A 142 22.34 -7.28 3.09
CA VAL A 142 22.22 -6.23 2.07
C VAL A 142 22.28 -6.83 0.66
N THR A 143 23.16 -7.79 0.43
CA THR A 143 23.27 -8.46 -0.88
C THR A 143 22.01 -9.28 -1.17
N ALA A 144 21.46 -10.00 -0.19
CA ALA A 144 20.23 -10.75 -0.34
C ALA A 144 19.03 -9.84 -0.64
N ALA A 145 18.93 -8.69 0.03
CA ALA A 145 17.88 -7.70 -0.22
C ALA A 145 17.96 -7.12 -1.64
N VAL A 146 19.17 -6.80 -2.11
CA VAL A 146 19.40 -6.30 -3.47
C VAL A 146 19.05 -7.36 -4.52
N VAL A 147 19.45 -8.61 -4.30
CA VAL A 147 19.13 -9.71 -5.21
C VAL A 147 17.63 -9.98 -5.25
N ALA A 148 16.96 -10.02 -4.10
CA ALA A 148 15.51 -10.21 -4.01
C ALA A 148 14.76 -9.10 -4.77
N GLY A 149 15.13 -7.84 -4.54
CA GLY A 149 14.57 -6.69 -5.25
C GLY A 149 14.77 -6.77 -6.77
N LEU A 150 15.96 -7.18 -7.22
CA LEU A 150 16.25 -7.38 -8.64
C LEU A 150 15.50 -8.57 -9.25
N THR A 151 15.29 -9.65 -8.51
CA THR A 151 14.53 -10.82 -8.99
C THR A 151 13.05 -10.53 -9.14
N ILE A 152 12.46 -9.80 -8.18
CA ILE A 152 11.06 -9.37 -8.24
C ILE A 152 10.84 -8.42 -9.42
N TRP A 153 11.78 -7.49 -9.62
CA TRP A 153 11.75 -6.57 -10.76
C TRP A 153 11.93 -7.28 -12.11
N ARG A 154 12.73 -8.35 -12.17
CA ARG A 154 12.86 -9.17 -13.39
C ARG A 154 11.63 -10.02 -13.65
N GLY A 155 10.95 -10.50 -12.62
CA GLY A 155 9.66 -11.20 -12.75
C GLY A 155 8.60 -10.28 -13.34
N ALA A 156 8.50 -9.05 -12.82
CA ALA A 156 7.59 -8.03 -13.33
C ALA A 156 7.86 -7.62 -14.79
N ARG A 157 9.10 -7.77 -15.28
CA ARG A 157 9.48 -7.47 -16.67
C ARG A 157 9.21 -8.59 -17.68
N ARG A 158 8.96 -9.83 -17.25
CA ARG A 158 8.72 -10.97 -18.16
C ARG A 158 7.25 -11.19 -18.48
N SER A 159 6.36 -10.51 -17.77
CA SER A 159 4.90 -10.57 -17.95
C SER A 159 4.36 -9.42 -18.82
N GLY A 160 5.25 -8.61 -19.41
CA GLY A 160 4.92 -7.50 -20.30
C GLY A 160 5.09 -7.88 -21.77
#